data_AF-A0A1F3SZ28-F1
#
_entry.id   AF-A0A1F3SZ28-F1
#
_cell.length_a   1.000
_cell.length_b   1.000
_cell.length_c   1.000
_cell.angle_alpha   90.00
_cell.angle_beta   90.00
_cell.angle_gamma   90.00
#
_symmetry.space_group_name_H-M   'P 1'
#
loop_
_entity.id
_entity.type
_entity.pdbx_description
1 polymer ?
#
loop_
_entity_poly.entity_id
_entity_poly.type
_entity_poly.pdbx_seq_one_letter_code
_entity_poly.pdbx_strand_id
1 'polypeptide(L)'
;MKAVPILLTLVFACSISSAVASDVLGGPTPVPTPECSLKFEKIGSKEIKVGSFATYFVRLENTSACYFDDLKIVDQLPDRAKFDFAYPEAKVEEGAGPDFGGEVKWKHIDLEPYETLYFEIRVHVVGPPDRKLINKACLFKDGEKLECDSVRTKVVEGEAE
;
A
#
# COMPACT_ATOMS: atom_id res chain seq x y z
N MET A 1 -48.81 57.32 -28.28
CA MET A 1 -48.74 57.64 -26.84
C MET A 1 -47.51 56.97 -26.27
N LYS A 2 -46.66 57.75 -25.60
CA LYS A 2 -45.40 57.31 -25.00
C LYS A 2 -45.69 56.49 -23.74
N ALA A 3 -45.10 55.31 -23.60
CA ALA A 3 -44.94 54.63 -22.32
C ALA A 3 -43.44 54.44 -22.08
N VAL A 4 -43.02 55.02 -20.95
CA VAL A 4 -41.66 55.20 -20.43
C VAL A 4 -41.28 53.96 -19.61
N PRO A 5 -39.99 53.57 -19.55
CA PRO A 5 -39.56 52.28 -19.02
C PRO A 5 -39.42 52.29 -17.49
N ILE A 6 -39.65 51.16 -16.84
CA ILE A 6 -39.29 50.95 -15.43
C ILE A 6 -38.01 50.12 -15.41
N LEU A 7 -36.90 50.82 -15.22
CA LEU A 7 -35.56 50.28 -15.04
C LEU A 7 -35.43 49.79 -13.59
N LEU A 8 -35.43 48.47 -13.40
CA LEU A 8 -35.23 47.82 -12.10
C LEU A 8 -33.74 47.94 -11.72
N THR A 9 -33.41 48.88 -10.83
CA THR A 9 -32.06 49.08 -10.31
C THR A 9 -31.83 48.16 -9.12
N LEU A 10 -30.99 47.15 -9.31
CA LEU A 10 -30.55 46.21 -8.27
C LEU A 10 -29.46 46.90 -7.45
N VAL A 11 -29.79 47.29 -6.22
CA VAL A 11 -28.83 47.87 -5.26
C VAL A 11 -28.01 46.72 -4.68
N PHE A 12 -26.77 46.59 -5.14
CA PHE A 12 -25.79 45.68 -4.53
C PHE A 12 -25.24 46.36 -3.27
N ALA A 13 -25.71 45.94 -2.10
CA ALA A 13 -25.15 46.37 -0.82
C ALA A 13 -23.74 45.77 -0.68
N CYS A 14 -22.73 46.60 -0.92
CA CYS A 14 -21.34 46.28 -0.65
C CYS A 14 -21.11 46.33 0.86
N SER A 15 -21.21 45.17 1.52
CA SER A 15 -20.83 45.03 2.92
C SER A 15 -19.31 45.20 3.03
N ILE A 16 -18.88 46.42 3.36
CA ILE A 16 -17.52 46.71 3.81
C ILE A 16 -17.35 45.99 5.15
N SER A 17 -16.84 44.75 5.11
CA SER A 17 -16.27 44.15 6.31
C SER A 17 -14.96 44.87 6.60
N SER A 18 -14.94 45.57 7.72
CA SER A 18 -13.77 46.28 8.23
C SER A 18 -12.60 45.32 8.37
N ALA A 19 -11.50 45.59 7.66
CA ALA A 19 -10.23 44.95 7.93
C ALA A 19 -9.71 45.46 9.28
N VAL A 20 -9.92 44.67 10.34
CA VAL A 20 -9.13 44.80 11.57
C VAL A 20 -7.78 44.16 11.31
N ALA A 21 -6.80 44.99 10.94
CA ALA A 21 -5.40 44.62 11.01
C ALA A 21 -5.05 44.41 12.49
N SER A 22 -5.03 43.15 12.92
CA SER A 22 -4.44 42.80 14.19
C SER A 22 -2.94 42.66 13.97
N ASP A 23 -2.20 43.66 14.44
CA ASP A 23 -0.79 43.53 14.79
C ASP A 23 -0.66 42.38 15.81
N VAL A 24 -0.41 41.16 15.33
CA VAL A 24 -0.08 40.01 16.16
C VAL A 24 1.43 39.83 16.10
N LEU A 25 2.04 40.14 17.25
CA LEU A 25 3.40 39.86 17.66
C LEU A 25 3.95 38.58 17.01
N GLY A 26 5.04 38.71 16.26
CA GLY A 26 5.78 37.62 15.63
C GLY A 26 6.38 36.68 16.66
N GLY A 27 5.57 35.75 17.17
CA GLY A 27 6.06 34.53 17.80
C GLY A 27 6.78 33.67 16.76
N PRO A 28 7.72 32.80 17.18
CA PRO A 28 8.32 31.85 16.26
C PRO A 28 7.17 31.04 15.63
N THR A 29 7.08 31.09 14.31
CA THR A 29 6.18 30.20 13.56
C THR A 29 6.49 28.78 13.98
N PRO A 30 5.50 27.95 14.36
CA PRO A 30 5.76 26.55 14.67
C PRO A 30 6.42 25.93 13.45
N VAL A 31 7.65 25.44 13.64
CA VAL A 31 8.37 24.73 12.58
C VAL A 31 7.51 23.53 12.21
N PRO A 32 7.13 23.36 10.93
CA PRO A 32 6.33 22.23 10.53
C PRO A 32 7.09 20.96 10.88
N THR A 33 6.50 20.12 11.72
CA THR A 33 7.02 18.79 12.02
C THR A 33 7.07 18.00 10.71
N PRO A 34 8.21 17.40 10.33
CA PRO A 34 8.27 16.60 9.12
C PRO A 34 7.30 15.43 9.23
N GLU A 35 6.36 15.34 8.28
CA GLU A 35 5.42 14.22 8.22
C GLU A 35 6.16 12.95 7.78
N CYS A 36 5.98 11.88 8.56
CA CYS A 36 6.56 10.57 8.24
C CYS A 36 5.65 9.84 7.25
N SER A 37 6.20 9.35 6.14
CA SER A 37 5.44 8.68 5.08
C SER A 37 6.16 7.43 4.57
N LEU A 38 5.38 6.38 4.32
CA LEU A 38 5.82 5.12 3.74
C LEU A 38 5.04 4.85 2.45
N LYS A 39 5.66 4.10 1.55
CA LYS A 39 4.99 3.49 0.40
C LYS A 39 5.17 1.97 0.47
N PHE A 40 4.07 1.24 0.38
CA PHE A 40 4.05 -0.22 0.43
C PHE A 40 3.35 -0.80 -0.81
N GLU A 41 4.03 -1.66 -1.57
CA GLU A 41 3.53 -2.17 -2.85
C GLU A 41 3.80 -3.67 -2.99
N LYS A 42 2.81 -4.40 -3.51
CA LYS A 42 2.91 -5.81 -3.87
C LYS A 42 3.00 -5.96 -5.37
N ILE A 43 4.04 -6.65 -5.82
CA ILE A 43 4.34 -6.83 -7.24
C ILE A 43 4.36 -8.33 -7.55
N GLY A 44 3.84 -8.71 -8.71
CA GLY A 44 3.86 -10.09 -9.18
C GLY A 44 3.24 -10.23 -10.56
N SER A 45 3.38 -11.41 -11.15
CA SER A 45 2.90 -11.68 -12.50
C SER A 45 1.37 -11.65 -12.58
N LYS A 46 0.85 -11.18 -13.72
CA LYS A 46 -0.60 -11.21 -14.01
C LYS A 46 -1.10 -12.59 -14.41
N GLU A 47 -0.23 -13.45 -14.93
CA GLU A 47 -0.54 -14.80 -15.38
C GLU A 47 0.60 -15.77 -15.02
N ILE A 48 0.27 -17.03 -14.72
CA ILE A 48 1.24 -18.10 -14.43
C ILE A 48 0.68 -19.47 -14.88
N LYS A 49 1.55 -20.36 -15.38
CA LYS A 49 1.19 -21.73 -15.74
C LYS A 49 1.08 -22.62 -14.48
N VAL A 50 0.14 -23.57 -14.48
CA VAL A 50 0.09 -24.64 -13.45
C VAL A 50 1.43 -25.38 -13.41
N GLY A 51 1.91 -25.72 -12.22
CA GLY A 51 3.16 -26.45 -12.02
C GLY A 51 4.43 -25.61 -12.11
N SER A 52 4.32 -24.33 -12.47
CA SER A 52 5.44 -23.37 -12.45
C SER A 52 5.61 -22.73 -11.07
N PHE A 53 6.69 -21.96 -10.90
CA PHE A 53 6.89 -21.10 -9.75
C PHE A 53 6.36 -19.69 -10.01
N ALA A 54 5.51 -19.19 -9.12
CA ALA A 54 5.14 -17.77 -9.07
C ALA A 54 6.10 -17.03 -8.13
N THR A 55 6.66 -15.92 -8.61
CA THR A 55 7.47 -15.01 -7.80
C THR A 55 6.69 -13.73 -7.53
N TYR A 56 6.68 -13.30 -6.28
CA TYR A 56 6.12 -12.04 -5.84
C TYR A 56 7.16 -11.21 -5.11
N PHE A 57 7.07 -9.89 -5.24
CA PHE A 57 7.89 -8.94 -4.50
C PHE A 57 7.02 -8.06 -3.60
N VAL A 58 7.54 -7.68 -2.44
CA VAL A 58 7.05 -6.59 -1.62
C VAL A 58 8.09 -5.48 -1.70
N ARG A 59 7.67 -4.27 -2.07
CA ARG A 59 8.50 -3.07 -2.02
C ARG A 59 8.04 -2.22 -0.84
N LEU A 60 8.94 -1.96 0.08
CA LEU A 60 8.74 -1.06 1.22
C LEU A 60 9.70 0.11 1.06
N GLU A 61 9.16 1.32 0.93
CA GLU A 61 9.95 2.55 0.74
C GLU A 61 9.61 3.55 1.83
N ASN A 62 10.64 4.11 2.43
CA ASN A 62 10.55 5.32 3.22
C ASN A 62 10.54 6.52 2.26
N THR A 63 9.48 7.32 2.27
CA THR A 63 9.39 8.51 1.41
C THR A 63 9.68 9.81 2.15
N SER A 64 10.13 9.73 3.41
CA SER A 64 10.40 10.88 4.27
C SER A 64 11.80 10.85 4.91
N ALA A 65 12.08 11.91 5.69
CA ALA A 65 13.31 12.05 6.46
C ALA A 65 13.25 11.34 7.84
N CYS A 66 12.15 10.64 8.14
CA CYS A 66 11.98 9.95 9.42
C CYS A 66 12.73 8.61 9.40
N TYR A 67 13.17 8.15 10.55
CA TYR A 67 13.59 6.76 10.73
C TYR A 67 12.39 5.94 11.19
N PHE A 68 12.20 4.74 10.62
CA PHE A 68 11.17 3.80 11.06
C PHE A 68 11.84 2.57 11.66
N ASP A 69 11.39 2.16 12.84
CA ASP A 69 11.88 0.98 13.54
C ASP A 69 10.79 -0.07 13.73
N ASP A 70 11.23 -1.32 13.91
CA ASP A 70 10.40 -2.45 14.30
C ASP A 70 9.12 -2.62 13.44
N LEU A 71 9.26 -2.37 12.13
CA LEU A 71 8.20 -2.67 11.19
C LEU A 71 8.06 -4.19 11.03
N LYS A 72 6.85 -4.61 10.69
CA LYS A 72 6.53 -6.01 10.44
C LYS A 72 5.74 -6.16 9.15
N ILE A 73 6.16 -7.12 8.33
CA ILE A 73 5.41 -7.54 7.14
C ILE A 73 4.84 -8.94 7.39
N VAL A 74 3.55 -9.10 7.11
CA VAL A 74 2.88 -10.40 7.05
C VAL A 74 2.34 -10.58 5.65
N ASP A 75 2.82 -11.61 4.98
CA ASP A 75 2.35 -12.03 3.66
C ASP A 75 1.52 -13.31 3.77
N GLN A 76 0.28 -13.24 3.32
CA GLN A 76 -0.62 -14.38 3.20
C GLN A 76 -0.37 -15.05 1.85
N LEU A 77 0.22 -16.26 1.92
CA LEU A 77 0.49 -17.07 0.75
C LEU A 77 -0.84 -17.46 0.09
N PRO A 78 -0.89 -17.43 -1.26
CA PRO A 78 -2.12 -17.76 -1.97
C PRO A 78 -2.49 -19.22 -1.72
N ASP A 79 -3.79 -19.49 -1.59
CA ASP A 79 -4.31 -20.85 -1.56
C ASP A 79 -3.83 -21.62 -2.80
N ARG A 80 -3.58 -22.92 -2.62
CA ARG A 80 -3.10 -23.82 -3.67
C ARG A 80 -1.77 -23.35 -4.26
N ALA A 81 -0.90 -22.82 -3.42
CA ALA A 81 0.49 -22.64 -3.75
C ALA A 81 1.33 -23.17 -2.59
N LYS A 82 2.38 -23.93 -2.91
CA LYS A 82 3.32 -24.39 -1.89
C LYS A 82 4.40 -23.34 -1.72
N PHE A 83 4.74 -23.02 -0.48
CA PHE A 83 5.92 -22.21 -0.22
C PHE A 83 7.15 -22.89 -0.81
N ASP A 84 8.02 -22.10 -1.44
CA ASP A 84 9.31 -22.57 -1.94
C ASP A 84 10.45 -21.77 -1.29
N PHE A 85 10.35 -20.44 -1.30
CA PHE A 85 11.44 -19.58 -0.85
C PHE A 85 10.98 -18.17 -0.47
N ALA A 86 11.73 -17.53 0.44
CA ALA A 86 11.60 -16.11 0.75
C ALA A 86 12.98 -15.47 0.99
N TYR A 87 13.14 -14.22 0.54
CA TYR A 87 14.31 -13.39 0.80
C TYR A 87 13.93 -11.96 1.20
N PRO A 88 14.61 -11.33 2.17
CA PRO A 88 15.50 -11.93 3.16
C PRO A 88 14.85 -13.11 3.90
N GLU A 89 15.63 -13.88 4.65
CA GLU A 89 15.09 -15.04 5.38
C GLU A 89 13.91 -14.63 6.27
N ALA A 90 12.84 -15.41 6.23
CA ALA A 90 11.57 -15.09 6.85
C ALA A 90 11.12 -16.22 7.78
N LYS A 91 10.31 -15.88 8.79
CA LYS A 91 9.58 -16.91 9.52
C LYS A 91 8.39 -17.37 8.68
N VAL A 92 8.31 -18.67 8.41
CA VAL A 92 7.23 -19.28 7.64
C VAL A 92 6.34 -20.10 8.55
N GLU A 93 5.03 -19.90 8.42
CA GLU A 93 4.00 -20.71 9.05
C GLU A 93 3.15 -21.29 7.92
N GLU A 94 3.51 -22.51 7.47
CA GLU A 94 2.76 -23.22 6.44
C GLU A 94 1.38 -23.61 6.97
N GLY A 95 0.34 -23.51 6.14
CA GLY A 95 -0.99 -23.97 6.51
C GLY A 95 -1.05 -25.49 6.72
N ALA A 96 -2.22 -25.97 7.16
CA ALA A 96 -2.57 -27.39 7.27
C ALA A 96 -3.69 -27.75 6.25
N GLY A 97 -3.71 -28.96 5.68
CA GLY A 97 -4.72 -29.47 4.72
C GLY A 97 -4.62 -29.06 3.23
N PRO A 98 -5.17 -29.86 2.28
CA PRO A 98 -4.88 -29.90 0.82
C PRO A 98 -5.05 -28.62 -0.01
N ASP A 99 -5.53 -27.51 0.56
CA ASP A 99 -5.70 -26.20 -0.07
C ASP A 99 -4.56 -25.22 0.23
N PHE A 100 -3.57 -25.64 1.03
CA PHE A 100 -2.52 -24.85 1.68
C PHE A 100 -2.18 -23.46 1.09
N GLY A 101 -2.78 -22.43 1.70
CA GLY A 101 -2.10 -21.16 1.98
C GLY A 101 -1.26 -21.26 3.26
N GLY A 102 -0.70 -20.14 3.70
CA GLY A 102 0.20 -20.03 4.85
C GLY A 102 0.59 -18.57 5.07
N GLU A 103 1.54 -18.29 5.96
CA GLU A 103 2.03 -16.94 6.19
C GLU A 103 3.56 -16.86 6.17
N VAL A 104 4.10 -15.85 5.49
CA VAL A 104 5.51 -15.47 5.53
C VAL A 104 5.63 -14.17 6.32
N LYS A 105 6.54 -14.13 7.31
CA LYS A 105 6.63 -13.03 8.27
C LYS A 105 8.07 -12.52 8.38
N TRP A 106 8.21 -11.21 8.19
CA TRP A 106 9.41 -10.45 8.54
C TRP A 106 9.08 -9.51 9.69
N LYS A 107 9.99 -9.40 10.66
CA LYS A 107 9.86 -8.58 11.88
C LYS A 107 11.16 -7.84 12.13
N HIS A 108 11.11 -6.83 12.99
CA HIS A 108 12.28 -6.03 13.34
C HIS A 108 12.91 -5.41 12.09
N ILE A 109 12.05 -4.94 11.18
CA ILE A 109 12.48 -4.25 9.97
C ILE A 109 12.64 -2.79 10.33
N ASP A 110 13.87 -2.32 10.24
CA ASP A 110 14.19 -0.91 10.35
C ASP A 110 14.37 -0.33 8.95
N LEU A 111 14.03 0.95 8.78
CA LEU A 111 14.06 1.64 7.50
C LEU A 111 14.63 3.04 7.69
N GLU A 112 15.82 3.25 7.13
CA GLU A 112 16.50 4.54 7.14
C GLU A 112 15.74 5.58 6.31
N PRO A 113 15.98 6.89 6.54
CA PRO A 113 15.44 7.95 5.70
C PRO A 113 15.68 7.68 4.22
N TYR A 114 14.60 7.73 3.43
CA TYR A 114 14.61 7.49 1.98
C TYR A 114 15.10 6.10 1.52
N GLU A 115 15.19 5.13 2.43
CA GLU A 115 15.57 3.75 2.09
C GLU A 115 14.42 3.01 1.39
N THR A 116 14.79 2.10 0.49
CA THR A 116 13.85 1.14 -0.10
C THR A 116 14.36 -0.28 0.13
N LEU A 117 13.52 -1.13 0.71
CA LEU A 117 13.76 -2.56 0.86
C LEU A 117 12.85 -3.37 -0.06
N TYR A 118 13.36 -4.53 -0.46
CA TYR A 118 12.67 -5.49 -1.31
C TYR A 118 12.63 -6.86 -0.65
N PHE A 119 11.46 -7.47 -0.65
CA PHE A 119 11.24 -8.83 -0.16
C PHE A 119 10.72 -9.69 -1.30
N GLU A 120 11.35 -10.83 -1.54
CA GLU A 120 10.96 -11.81 -2.55
C GLU A 120 10.27 -12.99 -1.89
N ILE A 121 9.21 -13.48 -2.52
CA ILE A 121 8.49 -14.70 -2.14
C ILE A 121 8.30 -15.53 -3.40
N ARG A 122 8.70 -16.79 -3.35
CA ARG A 122 8.46 -17.76 -4.42
C ARG A 122 7.58 -18.89 -3.91
N VAL A 123 6.58 -19.23 -4.71
CA VAL A 123 5.65 -20.33 -4.45
C VAL A 123 5.50 -21.23 -5.66
N HIS A 124 5.33 -22.53 -5.44
CA HIS A 124 5.00 -23.51 -6.47
C HIS A 124 3.49 -23.58 -6.68
N VAL A 125 3.03 -23.32 -7.90
CA VAL A 125 1.59 -23.24 -8.21
C VAL A 125 1.00 -24.64 -8.36
N VAL A 126 0.00 -24.96 -7.54
CA VAL A 126 -0.72 -26.22 -7.58
C VAL A 126 -2.21 -26.03 -7.86
N GLY A 127 -2.87 -27.06 -8.38
CA GLY A 127 -4.31 -27.03 -8.65
C GLY A 127 -4.68 -26.71 -10.11
N PRO A 128 -5.99 -26.62 -10.41
CA PRO A 128 -6.48 -26.58 -11.78
C PRO A 128 -6.23 -25.23 -12.47
N PRO A 129 -6.10 -25.23 -13.81
CA PRO A 129 -6.13 -24.01 -14.62
C PRO A 129 -7.46 -23.25 -14.43
N ASP A 130 -7.49 -21.97 -14.84
CA ASP A 130 -8.64 -21.04 -14.75
C ASP A 130 -8.99 -20.50 -13.36
N ARG A 131 -8.12 -20.72 -12.38
CA ARG A 131 -8.21 -20.10 -11.05
C ARG A 131 -7.39 -18.81 -10.98
N LYS A 132 -7.59 -18.07 -9.88
CA LYS A 132 -6.78 -16.90 -9.55
C LYS A 132 -6.03 -17.18 -8.26
N LEU A 133 -4.72 -16.94 -8.26
CA LEU A 133 -3.93 -16.82 -7.04
C LEU A 133 -4.04 -15.39 -6.55
N ILE A 134 -4.32 -15.22 -5.26
CA ILE A 134 -4.34 -13.92 -4.60
C ILE A 134 -3.28 -13.95 -3.51
N ASN A 135 -2.21 -13.22 -3.72
CA ASN A 135 -1.16 -13.06 -2.71
C ASN A 135 -1.29 -11.65 -2.12
N LYS A 136 -1.31 -11.56 -0.78
CA LYS A 136 -1.59 -10.32 -0.06
C LYS A 136 -0.56 -10.11 1.03
N ALA A 137 0.09 -8.95 1.03
CA ALA A 137 0.95 -8.53 2.12
C ALA A 137 0.34 -7.37 2.90
N CYS A 138 0.64 -7.30 4.18
CA CYS A 138 0.26 -6.21 5.06
C CYS A 138 1.45 -5.76 5.90
N LEU A 139 1.58 -4.45 6.04
CA LEU A 139 2.57 -3.76 6.86
C LEU A 139 1.96 -3.39 8.22
N PHE A 140 2.74 -3.55 9.28
CA PHE A 140 2.36 -3.25 10.65
C PHE A 140 3.46 -2.46 11.37
N LYS A 141 3.04 -1.60 12.30
CA LYS A 141 3.88 -0.90 13.27
C LYS A 141 3.19 -0.94 14.63
N ASP A 142 3.93 -1.30 15.68
CA ASP A 142 3.43 -1.38 17.06
C ASP A 142 2.14 -2.23 17.23
N GLY A 143 2.01 -3.27 16.39
CA GLY A 143 0.85 -4.15 16.35
C GLY A 143 -0.34 -3.63 15.54
N GLU A 144 -0.33 -2.36 15.14
CA GLU A 144 -1.34 -1.76 14.27
C GLU A 144 -1.01 -1.99 12.80
N LYS A 145 -2.06 -2.25 12.01
CA LYS A 145 -1.93 -2.47 10.58
C LYS A 145 -1.95 -1.13 9.86
N LEU A 146 -0.86 -0.78 9.18
CA LEU A 146 -0.73 0.48 8.46
C LEU A 146 -1.35 0.39 7.07
N GLU A 147 -0.91 -0.59 6.28
CA GLU A 147 -1.27 -0.71 4.87
C GLU A 147 -1.30 -2.18 4.44
N CYS A 148 -2.05 -2.51 3.39
CA CYS A 148 -1.98 -3.80 2.72
C CYS A 148 -2.07 -3.61 1.21
N ASP A 149 -1.39 -4.47 0.48
CA ASP A 149 -1.52 -4.56 -0.97
C ASP A 149 -1.59 -6.03 -1.42
N SER A 150 -2.14 -6.27 -2.61
CA SER A 150 -2.37 -7.62 -3.13
C SER A 150 -2.22 -7.71 -4.64
N VAL A 151 -1.68 -8.85 -5.09
CA VAL A 151 -1.58 -9.19 -6.51
C VAL A 151 -2.55 -10.31 -6.82
N ARG A 152 -3.26 -10.18 -7.95
CA ARG A 152 -4.12 -11.22 -8.51
C ARG A 152 -3.49 -11.79 -9.77
N THR A 153 -3.14 -13.07 -9.73
CA THR A 153 -2.52 -13.79 -10.84
C THR A 153 -3.48 -14.80 -11.42
N LYS A 154 -3.73 -14.75 -12.72
CA LYS A 154 -4.51 -15.77 -13.44
C LYS A 154 -3.66 -17.04 -13.60
N VAL A 155 -4.24 -18.20 -13.33
CA VAL A 155 -3.60 -19.49 -13.56
C VAL A 155 -4.07 -20.05 -14.90
N VAL A 156 -3.13 -20.44 -15.75
CA VAL A 156 -3.39 -21.03 -17.08
C VAL A 156 -2.79 -22.43 -17.19
N GLU A 157 -3.23 -23.19 -18.19
CA GLU A 157 -2.70 -24.53 -18.45
C GLU A 157 -1.18 -24.52 -18.65
N GLY A 158 -0.51 -25.50 -18.05
CA GLY A 158 0.88 -25.82 -18.36
C GLY A 158 0.93 -26.74 -19.57
N GLU A 159 1.91 -26.55 -20.45
CA GLU A 159 2.24 -27.57 -21.44
C GLU A 159 2.97 -28.71 -20.72
N ALA A 160 2.59 -29.96 -20.99
CA ALA A 160 3.36 -31.10 -20.53
C ALA A 160 4.71 -31.09 -21.27
N GLU A 161 5.80 -30.79 -20.54
CA GLU A 161 7.15 -31.09 -21.01
C GLU A 161 7.41 -32.61 -21.01
#